data_AF-A0A942A4R2-F1
#
_entry.id   AF-A0A942A4R2-F1
#
_cell.length_a   1.000
_cell.length_b   1.000
_cell.length_c   1.000
_cell.angle_alpha   90.00
_cell.angle_beta   90.00
_cell.angle_gamma   90.00
#
_symmetry.space_group_name_H-M   'P 1'
#
loop_
_entity.id
_entity.type
_entity.pdbx_description
1 polymer ?
#
loop_
_entity_poly.entity_id
_entity_poly.type
_entity_poly.pdbx_seq_one_letter_code
_entity_poly.pdbx_strand_id
1 'polypeptide(L)'
;MIEYDFVEMNKQKILEDNNYIIDDRDFYISKTDKRVFSFSRVSNESIAWLEQEIKQPNSTDEWQFFCNDYPSEGLQADIISPYL
;
A
#
# COMPACT_ATOMS: atom_id res chain seq x y z
N MET A 1 7.19 13.04 19.90
CA MET A 1 6.25 13.14 18.77
C MET A 1 6.96 13.25 17.42
N ILE A 2 8.23 13.70 17.39
CA ILE A 2 9.01 13.87 16.15
C ILE A 2 9.42 12.53 15.50
N GLU A 3 9.73 11.49 16.27
CA GLU A 3 10.22 10.21 15.72
C GLU A 3 9.16 9.41 14.95
N TYR A 4 7.89 9.52 15.34
CA TYR A 4 6.78 8.82 14.66
C TYR A 4 6.58 9.38 13.24
N ASP A 5 6.56 10.70 13.10
CA ASP A 5 6.42 11.36 11.79
C ASP A 5 7.57 11.01 10.84
N PHE A 6 8.81 10.91 11.34
CA PHE A 6 9.94 10.51 10.51
C PHE A 6 9.85 9.06 10.02
N VAL A 7 9.33 8.15 10.85
CA VAL A 7 9.15 6.74 10.46
C VAL A 7 8.07 6.62 9.39
N GLU A 8 6.94 7.30 9.54
CA GLU A 8 5.86 7.26 8.57
C GLU A 8 6.26 7.93 7.24
N MET A 9 6.95 9.06 7.29
CA MET A 9 7.52 9.68 6.08
C MET A 9 8.50 8.76 5.34
N ASN A 10 9.33 8.00 6.07
CA ASN A 10 10.24 7.04 5.45
C ASN A 10 9.49 5.89 4.76
N LYS A 11 8.44 5.35 5.37
CA LYS A 11 7.62 4.29 4.77
C LYS A 11 6.89 4.78 3.52
N GLN A 12 6.31 5.98 3.57
CA GLN A 12 5.70 6.61 2.40
C GLN A 12 6.71 6.74 1.26
N LYS A 13 7.91 7.25 1.57
CA LYS A 13 8.96 7.42 0.56
C LYS A 13 9.39 6.10 -0.07
N ILE A 14 9.51 5.03 0.71
CA ILE A 14 9.80 3.69 0.20
C ILE A 14 8.74 3.24 -0.81
N LEU A 15 7.46 3.46 -0.49
CA LEU A 15 6.35 3.10 -1.37
C LEU A 15 6.35 3.93 -2.67
N GLU A 16 6.54 5.24 -2.57
CA GLU A 16 6.65 6.14 -3.73
C GLU A 16 7.81 5.75 -4.66
N ASP A 17 8.99 5.47 -4.07
CA ASP A 17 10.19 5.03 -4.81
C ASP A 17 9.97 3.64 -5.47
N ASN A 18 8.90 2.91 -5.12
CA ASN A 18 8.51 1.61 -5.68
C ASN A 18 7.17 1.65 -6.46
N ASN A 19 6.80 2.80 -7.04
CA ASN A 19 5.63 2.98 -7.91
C ASN A 19 4.26 2.86 -7.23
N TYR A 20 4.20 3.04 -5.91
CA TYR A 20 2.92 3.20 -5.22
C TYR A 20 2.51 4.67 -5.22
N ILE A 21 1.22 4.89 -5.47
CA ILE A 21 0.59 6.22 -5.36
C ILE A 21 -0.33 6.20 -4.16
N ILE A 22 -0.31 7.28 -3.37
CA ILE A 22 -1.27 7.49 -2.31
C ILE A 22 -2.61 7.96 -2.89
N ASP A 23 -3.68 7.32 -2.48
CA ASP A 23 -5.06 7.65 -2.81
C ASP A 23 -5.73 8.37 -1.62
N ASP A 24 -6.70 9.24 -1.90
CA ASP A 24 -7.41 10.07 -0.92
C ASP A 24 -8.13 9.28 0.18
N ARG A 25 -8.27 7.96 0.02
CA ARG A 25 -8.89 7.04 0.99
C ARG A 25 -7.85 6.32 1.87
N ASP A 26 -6.64 6.87 1.97
CA ASP A 26 -5.53 6.34 2.76
C ASP A 26 -5.04 4.96 2.30
N PHE A 27 -4.96 4.75 0.98
CA PHE A 27 -4.36 3.56 0.38
C PHE A 27 -3.11 3.90 -0.43
N TYR A 28 -2.11 3.03 -0.37
CA TYR A 28 -0.99 3.01 -1.29
C TYR A 28 -1.24 1.97 -2.37
N ILE A 29 -1.27 2.39 -3.63
CA ILE A 29 -1.71 1.55 -4.76
C ILE A 29 -0.58 1.46 -5.79
N SER A 30 -0.14 0.24 -6.11
CA SER A 30 0.66 -0.05 -7.30
C SER A 30 -0.21 -0.78 -8.31
N LYS A 31 -0.59 -0.08 -9.39
CA LYS A 31 -1.31 -0.67 -10.52
C LYS A 31 -0.41 -1.62 -11.33
N THR A 32 0.90 -1.37 -11.36
CA THR A 32 1.88 -2.21 -12.06
C THR A 32 2.02 -3.57 -11.39
N ASP A 33 2.08 -3.60 -10.06
CA ASP A 33 2.22 -4.85 -9.30
C ASP A 33 0.86 -5.46 -8.92
N LYS A 34 -0.25 -4.74 -9.15
CA LYS A 34 -1.61 -5.06 -8.70
C LYS A 34 -1.67 -5.27 -7.18
N ARG A 35 -1.10 -4.33 -6.42
CA ARG A 35 -1.00 -4.41 -4.95
C ARG A 35 -1.52 -3.14 -4.30
N VAL A 36 -2.19 -3.32 -3.16
CA VAL A 36 -2.78 -2.25 -2.37
C VAL A 36 -2.38 -2.43 -0.91
N PHE A 37 -1.85 -1.40 -0.28
CA PHE A 37 -1.65 -1.35 1.17
C PHE A 37 -2.52 -0.27 1.79
N SER A 38 -3.27 -0.59 2.84
CA SER A 38 -3.90 0.48 3.64
C SER A 38 -2.83 1.21 4.46
N PHE A 39 -2.99 2.52 4.68
CA PHE A 39 -2.14 3.29 5.57
C PHE A 39 -1.99 2.63 6.95
N SER A 40 -3.10 2.20 7.57
CA SER A 40 -3.10 1.54 8.87
C SER A 40 -2.26 0.25 8.91
N ARG A 41 -2.24 -0.53 7.81
CA ARG A 41 -1.37 -1.70 7.67
C ARG A 41 0.10 -1.28 7.67
N VAL A 42 0.45 -0.29 6.87
CA VAL A 42 1.82 0.23 6.75
C VAL A 42 2.31 0.82 8.08
N SER A 43 1.46 1.58 8.78
CA SER A 43 1.79 2.20 10.06
C SER A 43 2.05 1.17 11.16
N ASN A 44 1.30 0.06 11.18
CA ASN A 44 1.46 -1.00 12.17
C ASN A 44 2.69 -1.88 11.93
N GLU A 45 3.21 -1.91 10.70
CA GLU A 45 4.33 -2.77 10.33
C GLU A 45 5.68 -2.03 10.36
N SER A 46 6.77 -2.79 10.42
CA SER A 46 8.12 -2.22 10.40
C SER A 46 8.56 -1.83 8.99
N ILE A 47 9.53 -0.92 8.88
CA ILE A 47 10.19 -0.60 7.60
C ILE A 47 10.78 -1.86 6.95
N ALA A 48 11.44 -2.71 7.74
CA ALA A 48 12.03 -3.95 7.24
C ALA A 48 10.98 -4.91 6.64
N TRP A 49 9.81 -5.01 7.27
CA TRP A 49 8.69 -5.78 6.73
C TRP A 49 8.24 -5.19 5.39
N LEU A 50 8.04 -3.88 5.33
CA LEU A 50 7.62 -3.18 4.11
C LEU A 50 8.60 -3.41 2.96
N GLU A 51 9.91 -3.26 3.21
CA GLU A 51 10.96 -3.48 2.21
C GLU A 51 11.04 -4.93 1.72
N GLN A 52 10.75 -5.90 2.59
CA GLN A 52 10.67 -7.30 2.18
C GLN A 52 9.41 -7.56 1.36
N GLU A 53 8.29 -6.98 1.78
CA GLU A 53 6.98 -7.20 1.18
C GLU A 53 6.92 -6.65 -0.23
N ILE A 54 7.36 -5.41 -0.48
CA ILE A 54 7.39 -4.80 -1.82
C ILE A 54 8.29 -5.54 -2.82
N LYS A 55 9.31 -6.28 -2.35
CA LYS A 55 10.20 -7.09 -3.19
C LYS A 55 9.59 -8.43 -3.61
N GLN A 56 8.51 -8.86 -2.97
CA GLN A 56 7.81 -10.08 -3.35
C GLN A 56 6.95 -9.80 -4.59
N PRO A 57 7.22 -10.44 -5.74
CA PRO A 57 6.43 -10.23 -6.93
C PRO A 57 5.03 -10.83 -6.75
N ASN A 58 4.02 -10.17 -7.30
CA ASN A 58 2.70 -10.76 -7.42
C ASN A 58 2.70 -11.81 -8.55
N SER A 59 2.60 -13.08 -8.19
CA SER A 59 2.64 -14.21 -9.14
C SER A 59 1.26 -14.66 -9.62
N THR A 60 0.19 -14.08 -9.08
CA THR A 60 -1.19 -14.57 -9.27
C THR A 60 -1.98 -13.81 -10.33
N ASP A 61 -1.44 -12.71 -10.85
CA ASP A 61 -2.14 -11.75 -11.74
C ASP A 61 -3.44 -11.14 -11.17
N GLU A 62 -3.81 -11.51 -9.94
CA GLU A 62 -4.93 -10.98 -9.16
C GLU A 62 -4.51 -9.80 -8.30
N TRP A 63 -5.46 -8.94 -7.93
CA TRP A 63 -5.18 -7.83 -7.02
C TRP A 63 -4.98 -8.31 -5.58
N GLN A 64 -3.89 -7.87 -4.96
CA GLN A 64 -3.55 -8.23 -3.58
C GLN A 64 -3.78 -7.05 -2.63
N PHE A 65 -4.64 -7.23 -1.64
CA PHE A 65 -4.97 -6.23 -0.64
C PHE A 65 -4.33 -6.55 0.71
N PHE A 66 -3.45 -5.67 1.16
CA PHE A 66 -2.76 -5.74 2.44
C PHE A 66 -3.37 -4.69 3.37
N CYS A 67 -4.48 -5.06 4.00
CA CYS A 67 -5.23 -4.17 4.88
C CYS A 67 -5.46 -4.84 6.24
N ASN A 68 -5.45 -4.06 7.33
CA ASN A 68 -5.85 -4.58 8.63
C ASN A 68 -7.36 -4.87 8.65
N ASP A 69 -8.14 -3.92 8.11
CA ASP A 69 -9.57 -4.06 7.85
C ASP A 69 -9.78 -4.10 6.34
N TYR A 70 -10.35 -5.20 5.84
CA TYR A 70 -10.54 -5.36 4.40
C TYR A 70 -11.56 -4.35 3.86
N PRO A 71 -11.24 -3.63 2.77
CA PRO A 71 -12.20 -2.73 2.14
C PRO A 71 -13.40 -3.50 1.61
N SER A 72 -14.57 -2.86 1.61
CA SER A 72 -15.79 -3.43 0.98
C SER A 72 -15.56 -3.75 -0.50
N GLU A 73 -16.32 -4.69 -1.06
CA GLU A 73 -16.20 -5.07 -2.48
C GLU A 73 -16.35 -3.87 -3.43
N GLY A 74 -17.26 -2.95 -3.14
CA GLY A 74 -17.42 -1.72 -3.93
C GLY A 74 -16.19 -0.83 -3.89
N LEU A 75 -15.55 -0.69 -2.73
CA LEU A 75 -14.32 0.08 -2.59
C LEU A 75 -13.13 -0.61 -3.27
N GLN A 76 -13.05 -1.94 -3.20
CA GLN A 76 -12.07 -2.72 -3.97
C GLN A 76 -12.24 -2.48 -5.46
N ALA A 77 -13.48 -2.57 -5.97
CA ALA A 77 -13.80 -2.33 -7.38
C ALA A 77 -13.41 -0.92 -7.84
N ASP A 78 -13.65 0.09 -7.00
CA ASP A 78 -13.20 1.45 -7.29
C ASP A 78 -11.68 1.56 -7.32
N ILE A 79 -10.97 1.01 -6.33
CA ILE A 79 -9.49 1.06 -6.25
C ILE A 79 -8.82 0.41 -7.47
N ILE A 80 -9.33 -0.75 -7.90
CA ILE A 80 -8.77 -1.48 -9.05
C ILE A 80 -9.19 -0.88 -10.40
N SER A 81 -10.10 0.10 -10.39
CA SER A 81 -10.59 0.73 -11.61
C SER A 81 -9.44 1.41 -12.37
N PRO A 82 -9.31 1.16 -13.69
CA PRO A 82 -8.27 1.81 -14.50
C PRO A 82 -8.51 3.32 -14.66
N TYR A 83 -9.71 3.82 -14.32
CA TYR A 83 -10.14 5.19 -14.54
C TYR A 83 -9.94 6.15 -13.35
N LEU A 84 -9.28 5.69 -12.29
CA LEU A 84 -8.67 6.56 -11.27
C LEU A 84 -7.37 7.18 -11.78
#